data_AF-E8R9H9-F1
#
_entry.id   AF-E8R9H9-F1
#
_cell.length_a   1.000
_cell.length_b   1.000
_cell.length_c   1.000
_cell.angle_alpha   90.00
_cell.angle_beta   90.00
_cell.angle_gamma   90.00
#
_symmetry.space_group_name_H-M   'P 1'
#
loop_
_entity.id
_entity.type
_entity.pdbx_description
1 polymer ?
#
loop_
_entity_poly.entity_id
_entity_poly.type
_entity_poly.pdbx_seq_one_letter_code
_entity_poly.pdbx_strand_id
1 'polypeptide(L)'
;MATSGFEKVIIRPIDKELAYALLYDIVTLASNMKGLVVAGRGPAANEVSVIWSDRGLFGGGARVTLRIRSEVKTDDSLAMLFESDVFKARIEYRLVPVFYALHISVRASCEGGNLALCSRFLDSFVKGLEEALKKPIQPMIKPPKPAPQAAKPVEAVVKPPEAPKPAAPPAPQPPPPPRQVQPEKPAPQEKEAVDVTKLFDEVSVAMMLLNSDLVAAGEMTPPWEINNLLSKAREKKGVLSQYRMGMISVKDRDETTDLVIFVNRNGDPLGFFGKLEGNIVKGLSNDIASVEKTLTSKEVSYRIWGVKQLVVS
;
A
#
# COMPACT_ATOMS: atom_id res chain seq x y z
N MET A 1 -1.51 20.55 -24.77
CA MET A 1 -0.10 20.10 -24.73
C MET A 1 -0.11 18.65 -24.28
N ALA A 2 0.63 17.76 -24.95
CA ALA A 2 0.65 16.34 -24.60
C ALA A 2 1.46 16.15 -23.31
N THR A 3 0.79 15.69 -22.25
CA THR A 3 1.42 15.25 -21.00
C THR A 3 1.73 13.77 -21.13
N SER A 4 2.99 13.38 -20.90
CA SER A 4 3.40 11.98 -20.79
C SER A 4 3.72 11.67 -19.33
N GLY A 5 3.28 10.51 -18.82
CA GLY A 5 3.48 10.16 -17.43
C GLY A 5 3.22 8.68 -17.16
N PHE A 6 3.48 8.26 -15.92
CA PHE A 6 3.21 6.91 -15.46
C PHE A 6 2.78 6.90 -14.00
N GLU A 7 2.12 5.81 -13.61
CA GLU A 7 1.80 5.50 -12.23
C GLU A 7 2.55 4.24 -11.82
N LYS A 8 3.09 4.25 -10.59
CA LYS A 8 3.81 3.12 -10.02
C LYS A 8 3.52 3.02 -8.53
N VAL A 9 3.50 1.79 -8.03
CA VAL A 9 3.42 1.50 -6.60
C VAL A 9 4.76 0.98 -6.12
N ILE A 10 5.24 1.54 -5.01
CA ILE A 10 6.42 1.05 -4.27
C ILE A 10 5.94 0.61 -2.89
N ILE A 11 6.18 -0.65 -2.54
CA ILE A 11 5.87 -1.18 -1.20
C ILE A 11 7.17 -1.59 -0.52
N ARG A 12 7.43 -1.01 0.65
CA ARG A 12 8.67 -1.23 1.40
C ARG A 12 8.42 -1.30 2.91
N PRO A 13 9.20 -2.11 3.64
CA PRO A 13 9.19 -2.12 5.10
C PRO A 13 9.92 -0.88 5.62
N ILE A 14 9.25 0.27 5.55
CA ILE A 14 9.79 1.55 6.01
C ILE A 14 8.69 2.30 6.74
N ASP A 15 9.06 2.92 7.85
CA ASP A 15 8.14 3.78 8.59
C ASP A 15 7.66 4.96 7.72
N LYS A 16 6.39 5.35 7.91
CA LYS A 16 5.79 6.44 7.15
C LYS A 16 6.53 7.75 7.38
N GLU A 17 6.83 8.11 8.63
CA GLU A 17 7.48 9.37 8.97
C GLU A 17 8.90 9.42 8.39
N LEU A 18 9.61 8.29 8.46
CA LEU A 18 10.95 8.17 7.88
C LEU A 18 10.93 8.34 6.36
N ALA A 19 10.04 7.63 5.66
CA ALA A 19 9.91 7.74 4.21
C ALA A 19 9.46 9.14 3.78
N TYR A 20 8.51 9.73 4.52
CA TYR A 20 8.02 11.08 4.27
C TYR A 20 9.14 12.11 4.41
N ALA A 21 9.92 12.03 5.50
CA ALA A 21 11.06 12.92 5.73
C ALA A 21 12.17 12.73 4.70
N LEU A 22 12.45 11.51 4.26
CA LEU A 22 13.43 11.23 3.20
C LEU A 22 12.98 11.81 1.84
N LEU A 23 11.71 11.68 1.49
CA LEU A 23 11.15 12.27 0.26
C LEU A 23 11.10 13.81 0.29
N TYR A 24 11.06 14.39 1.49
CA TYR A 24 11.17 15.84 1.69
C TYR A 24 12.62 16.34 1.62
N ASP A 25 13.56 15.61 2.22
CA ASP A 25 14.99 15.92 2.24
C ASP A 25 15.69 15.51 0.93
N ILE A 26 15.50 16.34 -0.09
CA ILE A 26 16.06 16.13 -1.44
C ILE A 26 17.58 15.99 -1.42
N VAL A 27 18.29 16.72 -0.56
CA VAL A 27 19.76 16.65 -0.50
C VAL A 27 20.18 15.25 -0.09
N THR A 28 19.60 14.74 1.01
CA THR A 28 19.90 13.41 1.52
C THR A 28 19.48 12.34 0.52
N LEU A 29 18.28 12.46 -0.06
CA LEU A 29 17.80 11.52 -1.08
C LEU A 29 18.71 11.48 -2.31
N ALA A 30 19.00 12.63 -2.93
CA ALA A 30 19.82 12.72 -4.14
C ALA A 30 21.25 12.20 -3.92
N SER A 31 21.84 12.46 -2.74
CA SER A 31 23.18 11.97 -2.37
C SER A 31 23.24 10.44 -2.26
N ASN A 32 22.10 9.78 -2.06
CA ASN A 32 21.98 8.32 -1.96
C ASN A 32 21.52 7.65 -3.26
N MET A 33 21.24 8.42 -4.31
CA MET A 33 20.79 7.94 -5.61
C MET A 33 21.94 7.95 -6.62
N LYS A 34 22.04 6.87 -7.41
CA LYS A 34 23.03 6.81 -8.50
C LYS A 34 22.63 7.78 -9.63
N GLY A 35 23.63 8.45 -10.20
CA GLY A 35 23.45 9.32 -11.36
C GLY A 35 23.00 10.75 -11.04
N LEU A 36 22.80 11.09 -9.77
CA LEU A 36 22.57 12.45 -9.29
C LEU A 36 23.78 12.95 -8.51
N VAL A 37 24.16 14.20 -8.73
CA VAL A 37 25.20 14.90 -7.97
C VAL A 37 24.64 16.22 -7.48
N VAL A 38 24.68 16.48 -6.18
CA VAL A 38 24.25 17.77 -5.61
C VAL A 38 25.24 18.85 -6.00
N ALA A 39 24.77 19.86 -6.73
CA ALA A 39 25.59 20.97 -7.23
C ALA A 39 25.40 22.26 -6.41
N GLY A 40 24.27 22.41 -5.71
CA GLY A 40 24.01 23.57 -4.86
C GLY A 40 22.71 23.43 -4.07
N ARG A 41 22.57 24.23 -3.01
CA ARG A 41 21.34 24.36 -2.22
C ARG A 41 20.70 25.71 -2.55
N GLY A 42 19.39 25.70 -2.81
CA GLY A 42 18.63 26.91 -3.07
C GLY A 42 18.43 27.75 -1.80
N PRO A 43 17.93 28.98 -1.95
CA PRO A 43 17.64 29.87 -0.81
C PRO A 43 16.45 29.39 0.04
N ALA A 44 15.56 28.56 -0.52
CA ALA A 44 14.52 27.85 0.23
C ALA A 44 15.06 26.52 0.77
N ALA A 45 14.71 26.17 2.01
CA ALA A 45 15.27 25.01 2.75
C ALA A 45 15.07 23.63 2.07
N ASN A 46 14.22 23.54 1.05
CA ASN A 46 13.81 22.33 0.35
C ASN A 46 13.96 22.44 -1.17
N GLU A 47 14.78 23.37 -1.66
CA GLU A 47 15.15 23.47 -3.08
C GLU A 47 16.63 23.11 -3.26
N VAL A 48 16.92 22.23 -4.21
CA VAL A 48 18.28 21.71 -4.45
C VAL A 48 18.57 21.72 -5.94
N SER A 49 19.75 22.18 -6.31
CA SER A 49 20.26 22.02 -7.67
C SER A 49 21.06 20.73 -7.75
N VAL A 50 20.68 19.83 -8.66
CA VAL A 50 21.37 18.57 -8.92
C VAL A 50 21.79 18.47 -10.38
N ILE A 51 22.87 17.76 -10.64
CA ILE A 51 23.29 17.37 -11.98
C ILE A 51 22.92 15.90 -12.16
N TRP A 52 22.03 15.63 -13.10
CA TRP A 52 21.74 14.29 -13.57
C TRP A 52 22.66 13.93 -14.73
N SER A 53 23.33 12.78 -14.65
CA SER A 53 24.18 12.26 -15.72
C SER A 53 23.57 10.97 -16.28
N ASP A 54 22.98 11.07 -17.47
CA ASP A 54 22.48 9.92 -18.22
C ASP A 54 23.66 9.26 -18.96
N ARG A 55 24.07 8.06 -18.56
CA ARG A 55 25.03 7.27 -19.34
C ARG A 55 24.25 6.53 -20.42
N GLY A 56 24.17 7.11 -21.61
CA GLY A 56 23.63 6.40 -22.78
C GLY A 56 24.44 5.13 -23.08
N LEU A 57 23.78 4.14 -23.71
CA LEU A 57 24.38 2.86 -24.12
C LEU A 57 25.58 2.98 -25.09
N PHE A 58 25.82 4.17 -25.66
CA PHE A 58 26.86 4.43 -26.66
C PHE A 58 27.81 5.59 -26.30
N GLY A 59 28.04 5.85 -24.99
CA GLY A 59 29.10 6.77 -24.55
C GLY A 59 28.83 8.27 -24.71
N GLY A 60 27.77 8.68 -25.40
CA GLY A 60 27.26 10.06 -25.38
C GLY A 60 26.33 10.25 -24.19
N GLY A 61 26.85 10.77 -23.08
CA GLY A 61 26.04 11.02 -21.88
C GLY A 61 25.46 12.43 -21.85
N ALA A 62 24.16 12.56 -21.58
CA ALA A 62 23.54 13.86 -21.33
C ALA A 62 23.78 14.26 -19.87
N ARG A 63 24.29 15.48 -19.65
CA ARG A 63 24.35 16.11 -18.33
C ARG A 63 23.29 17.19 -18.27
N VAL A 64 22.34 17.04 -17.36
CA VAL A 64 21.23 17.98 -17.19
C VAL A 64 21.28 18.53 -15.78
N THR A 65 21.32 19.85 -15.65
CA THR A 65 21.15 20.53 -14.37
C THR A 65 19.66 20.68 -14.09
N LEU A 66 19.23 20.23 -12.92
CA LEU A 66 17.83 20.24 -12.47
C LEU A 66 17.74 20.98 -11.14
N ARG A 67 16.77 21.88 -11.02
CA ARG A 67 16.28 22.35 -9.73
C ARG A 67 15.17 21.42 -9.28
N ILE A 68 15.32 20.88 -8.07
CA ILE A 68 14.35 19.98 -7.46
C ILE A 68 13.81 20.65 -6.22
N ARG A 69 12.48 20.66 -6.08
CA ARG A 69 11.79 21.18 -4.90
C ARG A 69 10.75 20.17 -4.41
N SER A 70 10.66 19.98 -3.09
CA SER A 70 9.68 19.08 -2.47
C SER A 70 8.64 19.90 -1.73
N GLU A 71 7.35 19.67 -1.98
CA GLU A 71 6.24 20.41 -1.39
C GLU A 71 5.32 19.47 -0.60
N VAL A 72 5.13 19.78 0.67
CA VAL A 72 4.11 19.14 1.51
C VAL A 72 2.72 19.52 0.98
N LYS A 73 1.89 18.52 0.70
CA LYS A 73 0.48 18.71 0.31
C LYS A 73 -0.45 18.36 1.48
N THR A 74 -0.22 17.22 2.12
CA THR A 74 -0.91 16.76 3.34
C THR A 74 0.04 15.93 4.20
N ASP A 75 -0.41 15.46 5.37
CA ASP A 75 0.33 14.51 6.21
C ASP A 75 0.65 13.17 5.54
N ASP A 76 -0.03 12.85 4.42
CA ASP A 76 0.12 11.60 3.67
C ASP A 76 0.63 11.82 2.25
N SER A 77 0.83 13.07 1.83
CA SER A 77 1.19 13.37 0.44
C SER A 77 2.14 14.54 0.29
N LEU A 78 3.05 14.38 -0.67
CA LEU A 78 4.04 15.38 -1.06
C LEU A 78 4.23 15.35 -2.58
N ALA A 79 4.63 16.47 -3.14
CA ALA A 79 4.96 16.59 -4.55
C ALA A 79 6.41 17.00 -4.72
N MET A 80 7.13 16.37 -5.65
CA MET A 80 8.47 16.77 -6.05
C MET A 80 8.41 17.37 -7.45
N LEU A 81 8.88 18.61 -7.56
CA LEU A 81 8.90 19.40 -8.77
C LEU A 81 10.33 19.43 -9.31
N PHE A 82 10.48 19.24 -10.62
CA PHE A 82 11.75 19.20 -11.32
C PHE A 82 11.72 20.21 -12.46
N GLU A 83 12.66 21.14 -12.43
CA GLU A 83 12.80 22.18 -13.45
C GLU A 83 14.22 22.18 -14.03
N SER A 84 14.31 22.14 -15.35
CA SER A 84 15.54 22.34 -16.10
C SER A 84 15.27 23.19 -17.32
N ASP A 85 16.33 23.60 -18.02
CA ASP A 85 16.21 24.34 -19.28
C ASP A 85 15.61 23.47 -20.42
N VAL A 86 15.58 22.15 -20.24
CA VAL A 86 15.23 21.19 -21.31
C VAL A 86 13.85 20.55 -21.09
N PHE A 87 13.45 20.35 -19.83
CA PHE A 87 12.15 19.78 -19.48
C PHE A 87 11.68 20.19 -18.08
N LYS A 88 10.38 20.06 -17.86
CA LYS A 88 9.72 20.16 -16.55
C LYS A 88 8.99 18.86 -16.22
N ALA A 89 9.11 18.45 -14.97
CA ALA A 89 8.50 17.23 -14.47
C ALA A 89 7.97 17.39 -13.05
N ARG A 90 7.02 16.53 -12.71
CA ARG A 90 6.42 16.45 -11.39
C ARG A 90 6.19 15.00 -11.01
N ILE A 91 6.50 14.67 -9.76
CA ILE A 91 6.13 13.41 -9.13
C ILE A 91 5.28 13.69 -7.90
N GLU A 92 4.08 13.12 -7.86
CA GLU A 92 3.22 13.13 -6.68
C GLU A 92 3.35 11.81 -5.93
N TYR A 93 3.51 11.89 -4.62
CA TYR A 93 3.60 10.74 -3.73
C TYR A 93 2.42 10.74 -2.78
N ARG A 94 1.80 9.57 -2.61
CA ARG A 94 0.84 9.29 -1.53
C ARG A 94 1.33 8.10 -0.72
N LEU A 95 1.55 8.33 0.57
CA LEU A 95 2.09 7.39 1.53
C LEU A 95 0.92 6.84 2.35
N VAL A 96 0.69 5.53 2.25
CA VAL A 96 -0.36 4.83 3.00
C VAL A 96 0.29 3.72 3.80
N PRO A 97 0.29 3.78 5.14
CA PRO A 97 0.73 2.66 5.96
C PRO A 97 -0.17 1.44 5.71
N VAL A 98 0.45 0.30 5.45
CA VAL A 98 -0.22 -0.99 5.24
C VAL A 98 0.50 -2.02 6.09
N PHE A 99 0.00 -2.25 7.30
CA PHE A 99 0.63 -3.16 8.27
C PHE A 99 2.09 -2.74 8.50
N TYR A 100 3.04 -3.64 8.24
CA TYR A 100 4.48 -3.44 8.41
C TYR A 100 5.16 -2.75 7.23
N ALA A 101 4.43 -2.48 6.15
CA ALA A 101 4.98 -1.83 4.98
C ALA A 101 4.29 -0.49 4.70
N LEU A 102 5.00 0.34 3.95
CA LEU A 102 4.46 1.57 3.43
C LEU A 102 4.14 1.38 1.95
N HIS A 103 2.88 1.60 1.59
CA HIS A 103 2.45 1.71 0.21
C HIS A 103 2.65 3.15 -0.27
N ILE A 104 3.60 3.35 -1.18
CA ILE A 104 3.90 4.64 -1.80
C ILE A 104 3.35 4.61 -3.22
N SER A 105 2.24 5.30 -3.43
CA SER A 105 1.72 5.57 -4.78
C SER A 105 2.52 6.71 -5.40
N VAL A 106 3.11 6.47 -6.56
CA VAL A 106 3.94 7.41 -7.32
C VAL A 106 3.22 7.75 -8.61
N ARG A 107 2.91 9.03 -8.83
CA ARG A 107 2.36 9.53 -10.09
C ARG A 107 3.33 10.52 -10.70
N ALA A 108 3.99 10.12 -11.77
CA ALA A 108 5.01 10.90 -12.45
C ALA A 108 4.46 11.49 -13.75
N SER A 109 4.78 12.75 -14.04
CA SER A 109 4.33 13.45 -15.24
C SER A 109 5.38 14.42 -15.77
N CYS A 110 5.47 14.50 -17.10
CA CYS A 110 6.20 15.52 -17.84
C CYS A 110 5.25 16.66 -18.15
N GLU A 111 5.55 17.85 -17.61
CA GLU A 111 4.70 19.03 -17.72
C GLU A 111 5.09 19.91 -18.92
N GLY A 112 6.26 19.68 -19.54
CA GLY A 112 6.68 20.34 -20.77
C GLY A 112 8.13 20.08 -21.17
N GLY A 113 8.49 20.55 -22.38
CA GLY A 113 9.84 20.43 -22.95
C GLY A 113 10.09 19.10 -23.68
N ASN A 114 11.31 18.59 -23.61
CA ASN A 114 11.71 17.32 -24.25
C ASN A 114 11.13 16.12 -23.49
N LEU A 115 9.99 15.61 -23.98
CA LEU A 115 9.27 14.50 -23.35
C LEU A 115 10.11 13.21 -23.24
N ALA A 116 10.91 12.89 -24.27
CA ALA A 116 11.71 11.66 -24.26
C ALA A 116 12.80 11.70 -23.18
N LEU A 117 13.48 12.85 -23.04
CA LEU A 117 14.50 13.03 -22.00
C LEU A 117 13.86 13.06 -20.60
N CYS A 118 12.70 13.73 -20.48
CA CYS A 118 11.91 13.78 -19.25
C CYS A 118 11.48 12.38 -18.79
N SER A 119 10.91 11.56 -19.66
CA SER A 119 10.51 10.19 -19.34
C SER A 119 11.70 9.34 -18.88
N ARG A 120 12.84 9.43 -19.58
CA ARG A 120 14.07 8.72 -19.18
C ARG A 120 14.59 9.16 -17.81
N PHE A 121 14.53 10.46 -17.52
CA PHE A 121 14.85 10.99 -16.21
C PHE A 121 13.92 10.42 -15.13
N LEU A 122 12.60 10.50 -15.33
CA LEU A 122 11.61 10.01 -14.37
C LEU A 122 11.76 8.51 -14.10
N ASP A 123 11.98 7.70 -15.13
CA ASP A 123 12.25 6.27 -14.99
C ASP A 123 13.53 5.99 -14.18
N SER A 124 14.60 6.72 -14.48
CA SER A 124 15.87 6.60 -13.74
C SER A 124 15.72 7.06 -12.30
N PHE A 125 14.98 8.13 -12.06
CA PHE A 125 14.75 8.70 -10.75
C PHE A 125 13.94 7.74 -9.88
N VAL A 126 12.81 7.23 -10.37
CA VAL A 126 11.97 6.30 -9.60
C VAL A 126 12.69 4.98 -9.31
N LYS A 127 13.50 4.47 -10.26
CA LYS A 127 14.38 3.31 -9.98
C LYS A 127 15.41 3.63 -8.90
N GLY A 128 16.04 4.79 -8.94
CA GLY A 128 16.98 5.21 -7.89
C GLY A 128 16.30 5.41 -6.53
N LEU A 129 15.06 5.89 -6.51
CA LEU A 129 14.24 6.05 -5.31
C LEU A 129 13.95 4.68 -4.68
N GLU A 130 13.56 3.69 -5.47
CA GLU A 130 13.31 2.33 -4.97
C GLU A 130 14.54 1.70 -4.33
N GLU A 131 15.73 1.97 -4.85
CA GLU A 131 17.00 1.51 -4.29
C GLU A 131 17.40 2.31 -3.05
N ALA A 132 17.12 3.62 -3.01
CA ALA A 132 17.37 4.45 -1.83
C ALA A 132 16.49 4.02 -0.65
N LEU A 133 15.20 3.74 -0.90
CA LEU A 133 14.24 3.31 0.12
C LEU A 133 14.55 1.93 0.74
N LYS A 134 15.46 1.14 0.16
CA LYS A 134 15.95 -0.12 0.76
C LYS A 134 17.03 0.09 1.82
N LYS A 135 17.62 1.28 1.88
CA LYS A 135 18.76 1.59 2.75
C LYS A 135 18.28 2.29 4.02
N PRO A 136 18.96 2.10 5.17
CA PRO A 136 18.66 2.81 6.41
C PRO A 136 19.19 4.26 6.34
N ILE A 137 18.57 5.10 5.51
CA ILE A 137 18.95 6.50 5.32
C ILE A 137 18.24 7.35 6.37
N GLN A 138 19.01 8.13 7.13
CA GLN A 138 18.44 9.08 8.08
C GLN A 138 18.32 10.48 7.45
N PRO A 139 17.11 11.03 7.28
CA PRO A 139 16.91 12.38 6.77
C PRO A 139 17.40 13.41 7.80
N MET A 140 18.06 14.45 7.31
CA MET A 140 18.58 15.56 8.12
C MET A 140 17.58 16.71 8.22
N ILE A 141 16.66 16.81 7.25
CA ILE A 141 15.63 17.86 7.20
C ILE A 141 14.28 17.25 7.54
N LYS A 142 13.61 17.81 8.55
CA LYS A 142 12.22 17.44 8.89
C LYS A 142 11.23 18.23 8.04
N PRO A 143 10.16 17.60 7.54
CA PRO A 143 9.08 18.31 6.85
C PRO A 143 8.41 19.33 7.78
N PRO A 144 7.97 20.50 7.26
CA PRO A 144 7.09 21.38 8.01
C PRO A 144 5.77 20.66 8.28
N LYS A 145 5.24 20.78 9.50
CA LYS A 145 3.87 20.31 9.80
C LYS A 145 2.90 21.05 8.89
N PRO A 146 2.00 20.37 8.16
CA PRO A 146 0.99 21.05 7.38
C PRO A 146 0.14 21.94 8.28
N ALA A 147 -0.21 23.12 7.79
CA ALA A 147 -1.11 24.01 8.50
C ALA A 147 -2.42 23.27 8.82
N PRO A 148 -2.99 23.39 10.03
CA PRO A 148 -4.28 22.80 10.33
C PRO A 148 -5.28 23.23 9.27
N GLN A 149 -5.87 22.28 8.55
CA GLN A 149 -6.96 22.61 7.65
C GLN A 149 -8.05 23.24 8.50
N ALA A 150 -8.39 24.51 8.21
CA ALA A 150 -9.57 25.13 8.78
C ALA A 150 -10.75 24.16 8.52
N ALA A 151 -11.41 23.72 9.59
CA ALA A 151 -12.55 22.83 9.49
C ALA A 151 -13.52 23.42 8.48
N LYS A 152 -13.71 22.73 7.34
CA LYS A 152 -14.80 23.08 6.43
C LYS A 152 -16.09 22.95 7.26
N PRO A 153 -16.98 23.95 7.26
CA PRO A 153 -18.29 23.81 7.88
C PRO A 153 -18.92 22.55 7.30
N VAL A 154 -19.39 21.66 8.18
CA VAL A 154 -20.18 20.51 7.78
C VAL A 154 -21.45 21.08 7.14
N GLU A 155 -21.50 21.10 5.81
CA GLU A 155 -22.76 21.35 5.11
C GLU A 155 -23.73 20.28 5.59
N ALA A 156 -24.80 20.72 6.26
CA ALA A 156 -25.88 19.88 6.67
C ALA A 156 -26.35 19.07 5.46
N VAL A 157 -26.31 17.75 5.58
CA VAL A 157 -26.81 16.82 4.57
C VAL A 157 -28.31 17.11 4.40
N VAL A 158 -28.65 17.92 3.41
CA VAL A 158 -30.03 18.08 2.94
C VAL A 158 -30.40 16.77 2.25
N LYS A 159 -31.28 15.99 2.90
CA LYS A 159 -31.91 14.82 2.28
C LYS A 159 -32.54 15.24 0.94
N PRO A 160 -32.22 14.57 -0.17
CA PRO A 160 -32.97 14.76 -1.42
C PRO A 160 -34.43 14.34 -1.21
N PRO A 161 -35.42 15.06 -1.77
CA PRO A 161 -36.82 14.65 -1.71
C PRO A 161 -37.03 13.35 -2.50
N GLU A 162 -37.84 12.44 -1.94
CA GLU A 162 -38.26 11.20 -2.58
C GLU A 162 -38.95 11.47 -3.92
N ALA A 163 -38.43 10.87 -4.99
CA ALA A 163 -39.11 10.84 -6.28
C ALA A 163 -40.32 9.89 -6.22
N PRO A 164 -41.45 10.23 -6.87
CA PRO A 164 -42.64 9.40 -6.88
C PRO A 164 -42.41 8.10 -7.68
N LYS A 165 -42.91 6.99 -7.13
CA LYS A 165 -42.86 5.64 -7.73
C LYS A 165 -43.51 5.62 -9.12
N PRO A 166 -42.85 5.05 -10.14
CA PRO A 166 -43.50 4.72 -11.40
C PRO A 166 -44.46 3.53 -11.23
N ALA A 167 -45.58 3.58 -11.95
CA ALA A 167 -46.57 2.51 -12.02
C ALA A 167 -45.99 1.22 -12.63
N ALA A 168 -46.50 0.08 -12.17
CA ALA A 168 -46.04 -1.24 -12.56
C ALA A 168 -46.31 -1.54 -14.06
N PRO A 169 -45.35 -2.12 -14.80
CA PRO A 169 -45.61 -2.69 -16.12
C PRO A 169 -46.30 -4.07 -16.01
N PRO A 170 -47.04 -4.50 -17.05
CA PRO A 170 -47.76 -5.77 -17.04
C PRO A 170 -46.81 -6.98 -17.06
N ALA A 171 -47.30 -8.09 -16.51
CA ALA A 171 -46.55 -9.31 -16.26
C ALA A 171 -45.94 -9.93 -17.54
N PRO A 172 -44.66 -10.37 -17.52
CA PRO A 172 -44.09 -11.17 -18.59
C PRO A 172 -44.59 -12.63 -18.53
N GLN A 173 -44.76 -13.24 -19.70
CA GLN A 173 -45.10 -14.66 -19.88
C GLN A 173 -44.00 -15.58 -19.30
N PRO A 174 -44.37 -16.81 -18.88
CA PRO A 174 -43.44 -17.74 -18.28
C PRO A 174 -42.40 -18.26 -19.29
N PRO A 175 -41.11 -18.37 -18.91
CA PRO A 175 -40.09 -18.98 -19.76
C PRO A 175 -40.27 -20.50 -19.84
N PRO A 176 -39.77 -21.16 -20.91
CA PRO A 176 -39.78 -22.61 -21.03
C PRO A 176 -38.89 -23.27 -19.96
N PRO A 177 -39.16 -24.55 -19.61
CA PRO A 177 -38.49 -25.21 -18.49
C PRO A 177 -36.97 -25.33 -18.72
N PRO A 178 -36.15 -25.23 -17.65
CA PRO A 178 -34.71 -25.35 -17.77
C PRO A 178 -34.33 -26.76 -18.22
N ARG A 179 -33.46 -26.87 -19.22
CA ARG A 179 -32.68 -28.10 -19.42
C ARG A 179 -31.87 -28.34 -18.16
N GLN A 180 -31.99 -29.55 -17.60
CA GLN A 180 -31.12 -30.05 -16.55
C GLN A 180 -29.68 -30.05 -17.08
N VAL A 181 -28.95 -28.99 -16.80
CA VAL A 181 -27.48 -29.02 -16.85
C VAL A 181 -27.07 -29.70 -15.55
N GLN A 182 -26.58 -30.93 -15.66
CA GLN A 182 -25.89 -31.58 -14.56
C GLN A 182 -24.88 -30.59 -13.99
N PRO A 183 -24.83 -30.34 -12.67
CA PRO A 183 -23.74 -29.57 -12.11
C PRO A 183 -22.46 -30.30 -12.48
N GLU A 184 -21.62 -29.68 -13.31
CA GLU A 184 -20.24 -30.10 -13.46
C GLU A 184 -19.68 -30.21 -12.04
N LYS A 185 -19.35 -31.45 -11.66
CA LYS A 185 -18.58 -31.74 -10.45
C LYS A 185 -17.46 -30.70 -10.42
N PRO A 186 -17.30 -29.91 -9.33
CA PRO A 186 -16.10 -29.10 -9.18
C PRO A 186 -14.93 -30.05 -9.39
N ALA A 187 -14.10 -29.76 -10.39
CA ALA A 187 -12.85 -30.49 -10.59
C ALA A 187 -12.15 -30.54 -9.22
N PRO A 188 -11.55 -31.68 -8.82
CA PRO A 188 -10.77 -31.74 -7.60
C PRO A 188 -9.73 -30.64 -7.70
N GLN A 189 -9.95 -29.54 -6.98
CA GLN A 189 -8.93 -28.53 -6.80
C GLN A 189 -7.87 -29.26 -5.98
N GLU A 190 -6.84 -29.70 -6.69
CA GLU A 190 -5.62 -30.20 -6.09
C GLU A 190 -5.29 -29.24 -4.95
N LYS A 191 -5.24 -29.78 -3.73
CA LYS A 191 -4.95 -29.01 -2.53
C LYS A 191 -3.51 -28.54 -2.68
N GLU A 192 -3.32 -27.44 -3.39
CA GLU A 192 -2.06 -26.73 -3.44
C GLU A 192 -1.78 -26.35 -1.99
N ALA A 193 -0.88 -27.10 -1.35
CA ALA A 193 -0.48 -26.88 0.02
C ALA A 193 0.27 -25.55 0.02
N VAL A 194 -0.41 -24.49 0.44
CA VAL A 194 0.18 -23.16 0.54
C VAL A 194 1.30 -23.23 1.55
N ASP A 195 2.54 -23.09 1.10
CA ASP A 195 3.69 -22.94 1.97
C ASP A 195 3.69 -21.53 2.56
N VAL A 196 3.01 -21.39 3.70
CA VAL A 196 2.85 -20.11 4.41
C VAL A 196 4.15 -19.57 4.95
N THR A 197 5.22 -20.37 5.07
CA THR A 197 6.52 -19.88 5.56
C THR A 197 7.15 -18.85 4.61
N LYS A 198 6.83 -18.95 3.31
CA LYS A 198 7.23 -17.99 2.28
C LYS A 198 6.46 -16.67 2.34
N LEU A 199 5.44 -16.59 3.21
CA LEU A 199 4.62 -15.40 3.40
C LEU A 199 5.04 -14.62 4.66
N PHE A 200 6.05 -15.08 5.41
CA PHE A 200 6.51 -14.47 6.66
C PHE A 200 7.47 -13.31 6.42
N ASP A 201 7.10 -12.42 5.50
CA ASP A 201 7.78 -11.18 5.26
C ASP A 201 6.77 -10.03 5.09
N GLU A 202 7.20 -8.85 5.51
CA GLU A 202 6.39 -7.65 5.61
C GLU A 202 5.85 -7.19 4.24
N VAL A 203 6.61 -7.41 3.17
CA VAL A 203 6.26 -6.97 1.81
C VAL A 203 5.19 -7.88 1.22
N SER A 204 5.35 -9.20 1.32
CA SER A 204 4.36 -10.17 0.84
C SER A 204 3.05 -10.01 1.59
N VAL A 205 3.08 -9.82 2.92
CA VAL A 205 1.87 -9.57 3.71
C VAL A 205 1.14 -8.31 3.26
N ALA A 206 1.86 -7.19 3.12
CA ALA A 206 1.26 -5.93 2.66
C ALA A 206 0.70 -6.05 1.24
N MET A 207 1.44 -6.68 0.33
CA MET A 207 0.98 -6.96 -1.04
C MET A 207 -0.28 -7.82 -1.05
N MET A 208 -0.34 -8.88 -0.24
CA MET A 208 -1.52 -9.72 -0.17
C MET A 208 -2.72 -8.93 0.37
N LEU A 209 -2.55 -8.15 1.44
CA LEU A 209 -3.64 -7.36 2.03
C LEU A 209 -4.21 -6.34 1.04
N LEU A 210 -3.34 -5.66 0.28
CA LEU A 210 -3.75 -4.70 -0.75
C LEU A 210 -4.53 -5.34 -1.90
N ASN A 211 -4.20 -6.59 -2.24
CA ASN A 211 -4.83 -7.33 -3.34
C ASN A 211 -5.94 -8.28 -2.87
N SER A 212 -6.33 -8.22 -1.59
CA SER A 212 -7.36 -9.07 -1.01
C SER A 212 -8.69 -8.35 -0.87
N ASP A 213 -9.77 -9.12 -0.99
CA ASP A 213 -11.12 -8.60 -0.76
C ASP A 213 -11.44 -8.61 0.74
N LEU A 214 -12.03 -7.54 1.25
CA LEU A 214 -12.53 -7.51 2.62
C LEU A 214 -13.76 -8.41 2.74
N VAL A 215 -13.67 -9.47 3.53
CA VAL A 215 -14.76 -10.43 3.79
C VAL A 215 -15.57 -10.03 5.01
N ALA A 216 -14.91 -9.56 6.07
CA ALA A 216 -15.56 -9.10 7.29
C ALA A 216 -14.64 -8.17 8.08
N ALA A 217 -15.23 -7.36 8.95
CA ALA A 217 -14.51 -6.53 9.91
C ALA A 217 -15.27 -6.47 11.22
N GLY A 218 -14.58 -6.17 12.31
CA GLY A 218 -15.18 -5.96 13.62
C GLY A 218 -14.16 -5.53 14.66
N GLU A 219 -14.62 -5.45 15.90
CA GLU A 219 -13.83 -5.07 17.07
C GLU A 219 -13.96 -6.16 18.14
N MET A 220 -12.95 -6.28 19.00
CA MET A 220 -12.93 -7.19 20.14
C MET A 220 -12.42 -6.46 21.37
N THR A 221 -13.19 -6.56 22.45
CA THR A 221 -12.81 -6.05 23.76
C THR A 221 -11.96 -7.06 24.52
N PRO A 222 -11.05 -6.64 25.40
CA PRO A 222 -10.29 -7.53 26.28
C PRO A 222 -11.18 -8.33 27.26
N PRO A 223 -10.77 -9.55 27.66
CA PRO A 223 -9.72 -10.34 27.05
C PRO A 223 -10.23 -10.93 25.72
N TRP A 224 -9.46 -10.73 24.66
CA TRP A 224 -9.72 -11.35 23.37
C TRP A 224 -8.72 -12.49 23.15
N GLU A 225 -9.14 -13.50 22.38
CA GLU A 225 -8.36 -14.71 22.15
C GLU A 225 -8.24 -14.97 20.66
N ILE A 226 -7.13 -15.56 20.23
CA ILE A 226 -6.94 -15.95 18.82
C ILE A 226 -8.04 -16.93 18.39
N ASN A 227 -8.47 -17.84 19.27
CA ASN A 227 -9.58 -18.75 18.98
C ASN A 227 -10.91 -18.04 18.64
N ASN A 228 -11.18 -16.89 19.25
CA ASN A 228 -12.38 -16.09 18.92
C ASN A 228 -12.28 -15.54 17.48
N LEU A 229 -11.10 -15.07 17.08
CA LEU A 229 -10.84 -14.62 15.71
C LEU A 229 -10.96 -15.76 14.70
N LEU A 230 -10.40 -16.94 15.02
CA LEU A 230 -10.53 -18.14 14.19
C LEU A 230 -11.98 -18.59 14.05
N SER A 231 -12.78 -18.49 15.12
CA SER A 231 -14.22 -18.75 15.06
C SER A 231 -14.91 -17.82 14.05
N LYS A 232 -14.59 -16.52 14.08
CA LYS A 232 -15.11 -15.55 13.10
C LYS A 232 -14.71 -15.88 11.66
N ALA A 233 -13.52 -16.41 11.42
CA ALA A 233 -13.13 -16.90 10.11
C ALA A 233 -13.92 -18.14 9.68
N ARG A 234 -14.12 -19.12 10.58
CA ARG A 234 -14.92 -20.32 10.31
C ARG A 234 -16.38 -20.02 10.01
N GLU A 235 -16.97 -19.01 10.67
CA GLU A 235 -18.31 -18.48 10.34
C GLU A 235 -18.38 -18.00 8.87
N LYS A 236 -17.26 -17.56 8.29
CA LYS A 236 -17.15 -17.09 6.90
C LYS A 236 -16.64 -18.14 5.92
N LYS A 237 -16.55 -19.42 6.30
CA LYS A 237 -16.06 -20.52 5.43
C LYS A 237 -16.72 -20.55 4.05
N GLY A 238 -18.02 -20.27 3.95
CA GLY A 238 -18.74 -20.27 2.67
C GLY A 238 -18.18 -19.24 1.70
N VAL A 239 -17.82 -18.05 2.20
CA VAL A 239 -17.20 -16.98 1.42
C VAL A 239 -15.72 -17.28 1.20
N LEU A 240 -14.99 -17.67 2.24
CA LEU A 240 -13.55 -17.99 2.17
C LEU A 240 -13.23 -19.15 1.21
N SER A 241 -14.17 -20.06 0.98
CA SER A 241 -14.03 -21.17 0.03
C SER A 241 -13.77 -20.72 -1.42
N GLN A 242 -14.15 -19.48 -1.76
CA GLN A 242 -13.94 -18.88 -3.09
C GLN A 242 -12.52 -18.36 -3.30
N TYR A 243 -11.73 -18.25 -2.22
CA TYR A 243 -10.38 -17.70 -2.23
C TYR A 243 -9.35 -18.81 -2.12
N ARG A 244 -8.08 -18.51 -2.45
CA ARG A 244 -6.98 -19.48 -2.25
C ARG A 244 -6.73 -19.71 -0.76
N MET A 245 -6.74 -18.63 0.02
CA MET A 245 -6.62 -18.61 1.47
C MET A 245 -7.30 -17.37 2.06
N GLY A 246 -7.44 -17.34 3.38
CA GLY A 246 -7.85 -16.15 4.11
C GLY A 246 -6.71 -15.58 4.94
N MET A 247 -6.85 -14.31 5.33
CA MET A 247 -5.99 -13.66 6.32
C MET A 247 -6.85 -12.94 7.33
N ILE A 248 -6.53 -13.08 8.61
CA ILE A 248 -7.12 -12.29 9.69
C ILE A 248 -6.07 -11.29 10.12
N SER A 249 -6.42 -10.02 10.06
CA SER A 249 -5.50 -8.92 10.34
C SER A 249 -6.01 -8.19 11.58
N VAL A 250 -5.18 -8.07 12.62
CA VAL A 250 -5.55 -7.58 13.95
C VAL A 250 -4.68 -6.38 14.28
N LYS A 251 -5.31 -5.25 14.65
CA LYS A 251 -4.60 -4.03 15.01
C LYS A 251 -5.24 -3.31 16.19
N ASP A 252 -4.43 -2.85 17.15
CA ASP A 252 -4.87 -1.95 18.22
C ASP A 252 -4.69 -0.48 17.82
N ARG A 253 -5.30 0.42 18.60
CA ARG A 253 -5.24 1.86 18.35
C ARG A 253 -3.83 2.45 18.50
N ASP A 254 -3.03 1.89 19.39
CA ASP A 254 -1.70 2.41 19.73
C ASP A 254 -0.58 1.79 18.87
N GLU A 255 -0.93 0.96 17.89
CA GLU A 255 0.00 0.26 17.00
C GLU A 255 1.01 -0.65 17.74
N THR A 256 0.63 -1.10 18.94
CA THR A 256 1.40 -2.06 19.73
C THR A 256 1.07 -3.50 19.36
N THR A 257 -0.10 -3.74 18.77
CA THR A 257 -0.53 -5.00 18.18
C THR A 257 -0.74 -4.78 16.70
N ASP A 258 0.03 -5.50 15.90
CA ASP A 258 -0.19 -5.63 14.47
C ASP A 258 0.07 -7.10 14.15
N LEU A 259 -0.96 -7.90 13.91
CA LEU A 259 -0.84 -9.35 13.74
C LEU A 259 -1.64 -9.83 12.53
N VAL A 260 -1.02 -10.66 11.69
CA VAL A 260 -1.69 -11.38 10.61
C VAL A 260 -1.69 -12.87 10.90
N ILE A 261 -2.88 -13.48 10.88
CA ILE A 261 -3.08 -14.92 10.99
C ILE A 261 -3.55 -15.43 9.63
N PHE A 262 -2.76 -16.32 9.04
CA PHE A 262 -3.10 -17.00 7.80
C PHE A 262 -4.06 -18.14 8.10
N VAL A 263 -5.16 -18.21 7.36
CA VAL A 263 -6.15 -19.28 7.49
C VAL A 263 -6.41 -19.96 6.16
N ASN A 264 -6.73 -21.25 6.21
CA ASN A 264 -7.18 -21.99 5.05
C ASN A 264 -8.60 -21.55 4.65
N ARG A 265 -9.13 -22.18 3.60
CA ARG A 265 -10.47 -21.91 3.06
C ARG A 265 -11.62 -22.24 4.01
N ASN A 266 -11.37 -23.05 5.03
CA ASN A 266 -12.32 -23.40 6.07
C ASN A 266 -12.24 -22.46 7.29
N GLY A 267 -11.26 -21.55 7.33
CA GLY A 267 -10.99 -20.70 8.48
C GLY A 267 -10.07 -21.32 9.53
N ASP A 268 -9.42 -22.45 9.24
CA ASP A 268 -8.45 -23.06 10.16
C ASP A 268 -7.07 -22.41 10.01
N PRO A 269 -6.33 -22.23 11.11
CA PRO A 269 -5.04 -21.57 11.06
C PRO A 269 -4.01 -22.36 10.27
N LEU A 270 -3.20 -21.64 9.50
CA LEU A 270 -2.02 -22.15 8.79
C LEU A 270 -0.72 -21.64 9.42
N GLY A 271 -0.73 -20.40 9.91
CA GLY A 271 0.41 -19.76 10.58
C GLY A 271 0.10 -18.30 10.89
N PHE A 272 1.07 -17.58 11.40
CA PHE A 272 0.94 -16.16 11.72
C PHE A 272 2.26 -15.42 11.55
N PHE A 273 2.16 -14.12 11.33
CA PHE A 273 3.28 -13.18 11.28
C PHE A 273 2.82 -11.84 11.84
N GLY A 274 3.62 -11.22 12.70
CA GLY A 274 3.40 -9.85 13.07
C GLY A 274 4.24 -9.31 14.20
N LYS A 275 3.74 -8.28 14.87
CA LYS A 275 4.38 -7.55 15.95
C LYS A 275 3.43 -7.41 17.14
N LEU A 276 3.89 -7.85 18.30
CA LEU A 276 3.20 -7.70 19.58
C LEU A 276 4.13 -7.00 20.57
N GLU A 277 3.68 -5.87 21.10
CA GLU A 277 4.41 -5.04 22.07
C GLU A 277 5.86 -4.71 21.63
N GLY A 278 6.07 -4.48 20.34
CA GLY A 278 7.42 -4.21 19.83
C GLY A 278 8.14 -5.42 19.24
N ASN A 279 7.75 -6.64 19.61
CA ASN A 279 8.45 -7.87 19.25
C ASN A 279 7.87 -8.53 18.00
N ILE A 280 8.71 -8.86 17.03
CA ILE A 280 8.30 -9.64 15.87
C ILE A 280 7.99 -11.07 16.31
N VAL A 281 6.78 -11.54 16.02
CA VAL A 281 6.29 -12.89 16.27
C VAL A 281 5.95 -13.55 14.94
N LYS A 282 6.34 -14.82 14.79
CA LYS A 282 5.95 -15.64 13.63
C LYS A 282 5.97 -17.11 13.98
N GLY A 283 5.16 -17.91 13.31
CA GLY A 283 5.06 -19.33 13.57
C GLY A 283 4.00 -20.01 12.72
N LEU A 284 4.00 -21.34 12.77
CA LEU A 284 2.97 -22.15 12.13
C LEU A 284 1.74 -22.27 13.05
N SER A 285 0.69 -22.92 12.57
CA SER A 285 -0.54 -23.13 13.32
C SER A 285 -0.32 -23.76 14.71
N ASN A 286 0.63 -24.69 14.83
CA ASN A 286 0.97 -25.34 16.10
C ASN A 286 1.60 -24.38 17.12
N ASP A 287 2.15 -23.25 16.67
CA ASP A 287 2.82 -22.28 17.53
C ASP A 287 1.86 -21.20 18.07
N ILE A 288 0.58 -21.20 17.65
CA ILE A 288 -0.39 -20.15 18.03
C ILE A 288 -0.55 -20.02 19.56
N ALA A 289 -0.57 -21.14 20.28
CA ALA A 289 -0.70 -21.14 21.74
C ALA A 289 0.46 -20.43 22.45
N SER A 290 1.63 -20.32 21.81
CA SER A 290 2.77 -19.57 22.35
C SER A 290 2.54 -18.06 22.31
N VAL A 291 1.79 -17.58 21.32
CA VAL A 291 1.51 -16.16 21.09
C VAL A 291 0.27 -15.68 21.84
N GLU A 292 -0.67 -16.57 22.16
CA GLU A 292 -1.84 -16.25 23.00
C GLU A 292 -1.44 -15.66 24.36
N LYS A 293 -0.27 -16.03 24.89
CA LYS A 293 0.26 -15.49 26.16
C LYS A 293 0.82 -14.07 26.06
N THR A 294 1.04 -13.59 24.84
CA THR A 294 1.62 -12.28 24.55
C THR A 294 0.61 -11.30 23.97
N LEU A 295 -0.68 -11.66 23.95
CA LEU A 295 -1.74 -10.77 23.47
C LEU A 295 -1.90 -9.60 24.42
N THR A 296 -2.12 -8.42 23.84
CA THR A 296 -2.30 -7.20 24.60
C THR A 296 -3.65 -7.18 25.29
N SER A 297 -3.72 -6.54 26.46
CA SER A 297 -4.98 -6.29 27.18
C SER A 297 -5.77 -5.10 26.61
N LYS A 298 -5.57 -4.78 25.32
CA LYS A 298 -6.16 -3.65 24.63
C LYS A 298 -7.28 -4.09 23.69
N GLU A 299 -8.20 -3.18 23.44
CA GLU A 299 -9.21 -3.36 22.40
C GLU A 299 -8.54 -3.43 21.03
N VAL A 300 -8.98 -4.37 20.21
CA VAL A 300 -8.42 -4.59 18.87
C VAL A 300 -9.50 -4.55 17.81
N SER A 301 -9.15 -3.96 16.68
CA SER A 301 -9.90 -4.12 15.44
C SER A 301 -9.39 -5.34 14.69
N TYR A 302 -10.30 -6.12 14.10
CA TYR A 302 -9.94 -7.22 13.21
C TYR A 302 -10.60 -7.07 11.85
N ARG A 303 -9.92 -7.57 10.83
CA ARG A 303 -10.44 -7.70 9.47
C ARG A 303 -10.11 -9.07 8.91
N ILE A 304 -11.06 -9.66 8.21
CA ILE A 304 -10.92 -10.93 7.51
C ILE A 304 -10.85 -10.62 6.03
N TRP A 305 -9.80 -11.11 5.38
CA TRP A 305 -9.49 -10.85 3.98
C TRP A 305 -9.48 -12.15 3.20
N GLY A 306 -9.99 -12.13 1.97
CA GLY A 306 -9.94 -13.22 1.01
C GLY A 306 -8.83 -13.00 -0.02
N VAL A 307 -7.83 -13.89 -0.04
CA VAL A 307 -6.68 -13.80 -0.95
C VAL A 307 -6.94 -14.59 -2.23
N LYS A 308 -7.05 -13.89 -3.37
CA LYS A 308 -7.25 -14.53 -4.69
C LYS A 308 -5.96 -15.07 -5.28
N GLN A 309 -4.85 -14.36 -5.08
CA GLN A 309 -3.54 -14.69 -5.63
C GLN A 309 -2.47 -14.53 -4.55
N LEU A 310 -1.56 -15.51 -4.47
CA LEU A 310 -0.40 -15.43 -3.59
C LEU A 310 0.66 -14.59 -4.29
N VAL A 311 1.10 -13.52 -3.64
CA VAL A 311 2.25 -12.73 -4.09
C VAL A 311 3.41 -13.14 -3.19
N VAL A 312 4.44 -13.73 -3.78
CA VAL A 312 5.69 -14.09 -3.10
C VAL A 312 6.78 -13.22 -3.73
N SER A 313 7.44 -12.39 -2.93
CA SER A 313 8.52 -11.51 -3.39
C SER A 313 9.88 -12.18 -3.44
#